data_AF-A0A529FPQ3-F1
#
_entry.id   AF-A0A529FPQ3-F1
#
_cell.length_a   1.000
_cell.length_b   1.000
_cell.length_c   1.000
_cell.angle_alpha   90.00
_cell.angle_beta   90.00
_cell.angle_gamma   90.00
#
_symmetry.space_group_name_H-M   'P 1'
#
loop_
_entity.id
_entity.type
_entity.pdbx_description
1 polymer ?
#
loop_
_entity_poly.entity_id
_entity_poly.type
_entity_poly.pdbx_seq_one_letter_code
_entity_poly.pdbx_strand_id
1 'polypeptide(L)'
;MVAGRRSTGQAWWALGLVCLVLLLAMGNCSLAAGAKESDRGPPMRFVVVRSNAVGCEPNCPEWISAEGTIEAGTPALLKRMLKRLGGRKLPIVVDSPGGNVDAALTLGRLIRRSGLDIAVGKTWFDGCMPDDKDCTANKGRDAGYFGEPYASGAICNSACPLMFAGGVRRVVGEWAYLGVHQITTTYIRTKLLYR
;
A
#
# COMPACT_ATOMS: atom_id res chain seq x y z
N MET A 1 45.15 -29.19 62.05
CA MET A 1 44.32 -27.99 61.91
C MET A 1 43.70 -27.98 60.52
N VAL A 2 42.39 -28.22 60.39
CA VAL A 2 41.48 -27.48 59.49
C VAL A 2 40.08 -27.63 60.07
N ALA A 3 39.43 -26.49 60.27
CA ALA A 3 38.13 -26.30 60.90
C ALA A 3 36.98 -26.62 59.95
N GLY A 4 35.87 -27.11 60.51
CA GLY A 4 34.61 -27.21 59.80
C GLY A 4 33.95 -25.85 59.56
N ARG A 5 33.06 -25.77 58.56
CA ARG A 5 31.98 -24.79 58.59
C ARG A 5 30.72 -25.31 57.92
N ARG A 6 29.62 -25.02 58.61
CA ARG A 6 28.25 -25.46 58.40
C ARG A 6 27.59 -24.66 57.28
N SER A 7 26.65 -25.33 56.62
CA SER A 7 25.57 -24.80 55.78
C SER A 7 24.96 -23.51 56.34
N THR A 8 24.67 -22.54 55.47
CA THR A 8 23.69 -21.49 55.75
C THR A 8 22.81 -21.25 54.53
N GLY A 9 21.56 -21.72 54.64
CA GLY A 9 20.47 -21.53 53.68
C GLY A 9 19.97 -20.09 53.58
N GLN A 10 20.86 -19.09 53.54
CA GLN A 10 20.51 -17.67 53.36
C GLN A 10 20.51 -17.24 51.89
N ALA A 11 21.23 -17.94 51.01
CA ALA A 11 21.33 -17.57 49.59
C ALA A 11 20.03 -17.80 48.81
N TRP A 12 19.18 -18.74 49.23
CA TRP A 12 17.97 -19.13 48.51
C TRP A 12 16.78 -18.18 48.78
N TRP A 13 16.76 -17.53 49.95
CA TRP A 13 15.72 -16.56 50.29
C TRP A 13 15.94 -15.19 49.62
N ALA A 14 17.20 -14.80 49.42
CA ALA A 14 17.54 -13.55 48.73
C ALA A 14 17.15 -13.57 47.23
N LEU A 15 17.29 -14.71 46.56
CA LEU A 15 16.89 -14.89 45.16
C LEU A 15 15.37 -14.89 44.96
N GLY A 16 14.60 -15.42 45.92
CA GLY A 16 13.13 -15.43 45.86
C GLY A 16 12.49 -14.05 46.01
N LEU A 17 13.05 -13.19 46.86
CA LEU A 17 12.57 -11.81 47.07
C LEU A 17 12.85 -10.90 45.87
N VAL A 18 13.99 -11.09 45.18
CA VAL A 18 14.32 -10.31 43.97
C VAL A 18 13.35 -10.62 42.82
N CYS A 19 12.92 -11.88 42.65
CA CYS A 19 11.93 -12.23 41.62
C CYS A 19 10.53 -11.66 41.91
N LEU A 20 10.12 -11.55 43.18
CA LEU A 20 8.80 -11.04 43.54
C LEU A 20 8.69 -9.51 43.36
N VAL A 21 9.77 -8.76 43.59
CA VAL A 21 9.81 -7.30 43.39
C VAL A 21 9.79 -6.93 41.90
N LEU A 22 10.41 -7.74 41.03
CA LEU A 22 10.38 -7.52 39.57
C LEU A 22 8.98 -7.76 38.96
N LEU A 23 8.18 -8.65 39.54
CA LEU A 23 6.81 -8.92 39.08
C LEU A 23 5.81 -7.82 39.48
N LEU A 24 6.07 -7.07 40.55
CA LEU A 24 5.20 -6.00 41.03
C LEU A 24 5.41 -4.64 40.32
N ALA A 25 6.51 -4.47 39.58
CA ALA A 25 6.80 -3.23 38.84
C ALA A 25 6.14 -3.14 37.45
N MET A 26 5.39 -4.15 37.01
CA MET A 26 4.74 -4.19 35.69
C MET A 26 3.28 -3.70 35.69
N GLY A 27 2.76 -3.22 36.82
CA GLY A 27 1.42 -2.67 36.93
C GLY A 27 1.36 -1.19 36.54
N ASN A 28 1.14 -0.91 35.24
CA ASN A 28 0.43 0.25 34.66
C ASN A 28 1.07 0.70 33.34
N CYS A 29 0.93 -0.10 32.29
CA CYS A 29 1.05 0.41 30.92
C CYS A 29 -0.36 0.52 30.33
N SER A 30 -1.04 1.63 30.61
CA SER A 30 -2.27 1.98 29.90
C SER A 30 -1.88 2.38 28.47
N LEU A 31 -1.94 1.44 27.52
CA LEU A 31 -1.98 1.80 26.11
C LEU A 31 -3.34 2.44 25.82
N ALA A 32 -3.35 3.77 25.78
CA ALA A 32 -4.38 4.49 25.04
C ALA A 32 -4.21 4.13 23.56
N ALA A 33 -4.96 3.13 23.09
CA ALA A 33 -5.05 2.78 21.68
C ALA A 33 -5.84 3.88 20.95
N GLY A 34 -5.17 4.98 20.64
CA GLY A 34 -5.60 5.86 19.56
C GLY A 34 -5.42 5.10 18.25
N ALA A 35 -6.50 4.54 17.71
CA ALA A 35 -6.50 3.95 16.38
C ALA A 35 -6.18 5.05 15.35
N LYS A 36 -4.90 5.18 14.99
CA LYS A 36 -4.45 6.03 13.88
C LYS A 36 -4.84 5.38 12.56
N GLU A 37 -5.31 6.23 11.66
CA GLU A 37 -5.51 6.05 10.22
C GLU A 37 -4.56 5.01 9.59
N SER A 38 -5.13 3.87 9.16
CA SER A 38 -4.67 2.88 8.17
C SER A 38 -3.16 2.69 7.93
N ASP A 39 -2.60 1.63 8.53
CA ASP A 39 -1.28 0.99 8.28
C ASP A 39 -1.12 0.36 6.86
N ARG A 40 -1.80 0.89 5.83
CA ARG A 40 -1.84 0.30 4.47
C ARG A 40 -0.96 1.03 3.46
N GLY A 41 -0.20 2.04 3.88
CA GLY A 41 0.63 2.86 3.00
C GLY A 41 -0.14 4.04 2.38
N PRO A 42 0.52 4.85 1.51
CA PRO A 42 -0.03 6.10 0.99
C PRO A 42 -1.30 5.88 0.16
N PRO A 43 -2.20 6.89 0.06
CA PRO A 43 -3.37 6.84 -0.80
C PRO A 43 -3.00 6.60 -2.27
N MET A 44 -3.87 5.89 -3.00
CA MET A 44 -3.64 5.58 -4.41
C MET A 44 -3.57 6.86 -5.25
N ARG A 45 -2.46 7.01 -5.97
CA ARG A 45 -2.21 8.12 -6.91
C ARG A 45 -2.26 7.63 -8.36
N PHE A 46 -2.58 8.55 -9.27
CA PHE A 46 -2.58 8.30 -10.71
C PHE A 46 -1.71 9.33 -11.42
N VAL A 47 -0.71 8.86 -12.17
CA VAL A 47 0.12 9.71 -13.03
C VAL A 47 0.28 9.07 -14.41
N VAL A 48 0.39 9.89 -15.45
CA VAL A 48 0.75 9.41 -16.79
C VAL A 48 2.26 9.38 -16.88
N VAL A 49 2.79 8.26 -17.35
CA VAL A 49 4.23 8.02 -17.48
C VAL A 49 4.52 7.63 -18.92
N ARG A 50 5.60 8.19 -19.47
CA ARG A 50 6.12 7.86 -20.80
C ARG A 50 7.45 7.14 -20.66
N SER A 51 7.66 6.07 -21.41
CA SER A 51 8.98 5.43 -21.47
C SER A 51 10.01 6.33 -22.15
N ASN A 52 11.23 6.30 -21.66
CA ASN A 52 12.42 6.93 -22.23
C ASN A 52 13.49 5.88 -22.56
N ALA A 53 13.08 4.62 -22.74
CA ALA A 53 13.98 3.53 -23.13
C ALA A 53 14.68 3.85 -24.45
N VAL A 54 15.96 3.48 -24.55
CA VAL A 54 16.76 3.76 -25.75
C VAL A 54 16.15 3.07 -26.97
N GLY A 55 15.87 3.85 -28.02
CA GLY A 55 15.32 3.36 -29.29
C GLY A 55 13.80 3.29 -29.37
N CYS A 56 13.05 3.76 -28.36
CA CYS A 56 11.58 3.77 -28.43
C CYS A 56 10.99 4.90 -29.30
N GLU A 57 11.76 5.95 -29.58
CA GLU A 57 11.28 7.08 -30.39
C GLU A 57 11.05 6.66 -31.85
N PRO A 58 9.96 7.15 -32.50
CA PRO A 58 9.06 8.22 -32.03
C PRO A 58 7.87 7.74 -31.17
N ASN A 59 7.73 6.43 -30.94
CA ASN A 59 6.51 5.80 -30.44
C ASN A 59 6.69 5.19 -29.04
N CYS A 60 7.31 5.94 -28.14
CA CYS A 60 7.56 5.46 -26.80
C CYS A 60 6.25 5.13 -26.06
N PRO A 61 6.14 3.95 -25.43
CA PRO A 61 4.94 3.55 -24.69
C PRO A 61 4.59 4.53 -23.57
N GLU A 62 3.29 4.72 -23.34
CA GLU A 62 2.74 5.49 -22.23
C GLU A 62 1.73 4.66 -21.44
N TRP A 63 1.65 4.88 -20.13
CA TRP A 63 0.70 4.21 -19.24
C TRP A 63 0.25 5.12 -18.12
N ILE A 64 -0.79 4.69 -17.41
CA ILE A 64 -1.23 5.29 -16.15
C ILE A 64 -0.62 4.44 -15.02
N SER A 65 0.33 4.99 -14.27
CA SER A 65 0.76 4.41 -12.99
C SER A 65 -0.34 4.62 -11.96
N ALA A 66 -0.79 3.54 -11.33
CA ALA A 66 -1.84 3.51 -10.32
C ALA A 66 -1.33 2.81 -9.05
N GLU A 67 -0.74 3.57 -8.14
CA GLU A 67 0.02 3.01 -7.01
C GLU A 67 -0.51 3.52 -5.67
N GLY A 68 -0.74 2.60 -4.72
CA GLY A 68 -1.12 2.91 -3.32
C GLY A 68 -2.44 2.29 -2.87
N THR A 69 -2.94 2.74 -1.72
CA THR A 69 -4.17 2.27 -1.06
C THR A 69 -5.42 2.77 -1.78
N ILE A 70 -6.35 1.88 -2.10
CA ILE A 70 -7.65 2.26 -2.65
C ILE A 70 -8.50 2.85 -1.52
N GLU A 71 -8.80 4.14 -1.60
CA GLU A 71 -9.64 4.86 -0.65
C GLU A 71 -11.00 5.21 -1.29
N ALA A 72 -11.94 5.67 -0.47
CA ALA A 72 -13.27 6.08 -0.94
C ALA A 72 -13.20 7.15 -2.05
N GLY A 73 -12.20 8.04 -2.01
CA GLY A 73 -12.00 9.11 -3.00
C GLY A 73 -11.27 8.69 -4.28
N THR A 74 -10.62 7.52 -4.31
CA THR A 74 -9.78 7.06 -5.43
C THR A 74 -10.51 7.02 -6.78
N PRO A 75 -11.79 6.59 -6.89
CA PRO A 75 -12.50 6.60 -8.18
C PRO A 75 -12.61 8.00 -8.80
N ALA A 76 -12.72 9.04 -7.99
CA ALA A 76 -12.80 10.41 -8.48
C ALA A 76 -11.46 10.89 -9.07
N LEU A 77 -10.32 10.44 -8.51
CA LEU A 77 -8.99 10.72 -9.03
C LEU A 77 -8.81 10.14 -10.44
N LEU A 78 -9.12 8.85 -10.63
CA LEU A 78 -9.04 8.20 -11.94
C LEU A 78 -10.00 8.87 -12.94
N LYS A 79 -11.24 9.15 -12.54
CA LYS A 79 -12.21 9.83 -13.41
C LYS A 79 -11.70 11.20 -13.89
N ARG A 80 -11.05 11.99 -13.03
CA ARG A 80 -10.43 13.27 -13.41
C ARG A 80 -9.25 13.08 -14.36
N MET A 81 -8.43 12.05 -14.15
CA MET A 81 -7.33 11.71 -15.06
C MET A 81 -7.86 11.36 -16.46
N LEU A 82 -8.84 10.45 -16.55
CA LEU A 82 -9.38 10.01 -17.83
C LEU A 82 -10.05 11.14 -18.62
N LYS A 83 -10.68 12.10 -17.92
CA LYS A 83 -11.17 13.33 -18.55
C LYS A 83 -10.05 14.16 -19.18
N ARG A 84 -8.93 14.33 -18.48
CA ARG A 84 -7.76 15.06 -19.00
C ARG A 84 -7.11 14.37 -20.19
N LEU A 85 -7.17 13.04 -20.25
CA LEU A 85 -6.66 12.24 -21.36
C LEU A 85 -7.50 12.35 -22.65
N GLY A 86 -8.71 12.91 -22.59
CA GLY A 86 -9.50 13.24 -23.79
C GLY A 86 -9.82 12.04 -24.69
N GLY A 87 -9.93 10.83 -24.13
CA GLY A 87 -10.21 9.60 -24.89
C GLY A 87 -8.99 8.79 -25.30
N ARG A 88 -7.76 9.26 -25.02
CA ARG A 88 -6.55 8.43 -25.12
C ARG A 88 -6.67 7.20 -24.21
N LYS A 89 -6.50 6.02 -24.79
CA LYS A 89 -6.57 4.73 -24.07
C LYS A 89 -5.17 4.28 -23.68
N LEU A 90 -4.75 4.67 -22.48
CA LEU A 90 -3.50 4.22 -21.90
C LEU A 90 -3.76 3.02 -20.98
N PRO A 91 -2.92 1.96 -21.03
CA PRO A 91 -3.02 0.87 -20.08
C PRO A 91 -2.75 1.36 -18.65
N ILE A 92 -3.35 0.69 -17.68
CA ILE A 92 -3.09 0.94 -16.26
C ILE A 92 -2.03 -0.05 -15.77
N VAL A 93 -1.01 0.44 -15.08
CA VAL A 93 -0.03 -0.37 -14.35
C VAL A 93 -0.31 -0.16 -12.86
N VAL A 94 -0.79 -1.21 -12.18
CA VAL A 94 -1.29 -1.14 -10.80
C VAL A 94 -0.40 -1.86 -9.80
N ASP A 95 -0.09 -1.17 -8.70
CA ASP A 95 0.50 -1.73 -7.48
C ASP A 95 -0.33 -1.28 -6.28
N SER A 96 -1.03 -2.20 -5.63
CA SER A 96 -1.93 -1.86 -4.54
C SER A 96 -2.10 -2.98 -3.51
N PRO A 97 -2.01 -2.66 -2.22
CA PRO A 97 -2.40 -3.59 -1.15
C PRO A 97 -3.93 -3.78 -1.05
N GLY A 98 -4.72 -3.04 -1.85
CA GLY A 98 -6.18 -3.01 -1.77
C GLY A 98 -6.69 -1.82 -0.95
N GLY A 99 -7.77 -2.02 -0.19
CA GLY A 99 -8.41 -0.96 0.60
C GLY A 99 -9.93 -1.03 0.55
N ASN A 100 -10.58 0.08 0.23
CA ASN A 100 -12.03 0.22 0.17
C ASN A 100 -12.63 -0.59 -0.99
N VAL A 101 -13.53 -1.53 -0.65
CA VAL A 101 -14.15 -2.48 -1.59
C VAL A 101 -15.05 -1.77 -2.61
N ASP A 102 -15.92 -0.86 -2.16
CA ASP A 102 -16.86 -0.15 -3.05
C ASP A 102 -16.12 0.75 -4.05
N ALA A 103 -15.04 1.39 -3.59
CA ALA A 103 -14.15 2.16 -4.44
C ALA A 103 -13.46 1.27 -5.48
N ALA A 104 -12.96 0.09 -5.09
CA ALA A 104 -12.33 -0.84 -6.01
C ALA A 104 -13.30 -1.36 -7.08
N LEU A 105 -14.53 -1.72 -6.69
CA LEU A 105 -15.61 -2.07 -7.63
C LEU A 105 -15.94 -0.91 -8.58
N THR A 106 -15.99 0.32 -8.06
CA THR A 106 -16.25 1.51 -8.87
C THR A 106 -15.12 1.78 -9.86
N LEU A 107 -13.86 1.60 -9.45
CA LEU A 107 -12.69 1.67 -10.32
C LEU A 107 -12.78 0.60 -11.42
N GLY A 108 -13.05 -0.66 -11.07
CA GLY A 108 -13.20 -1.74 -12.05
C GLY A 108 -14.26 -1.42 -13.12
N ARG A 109 -15.43 -0.91 -12.71
CA ARG A 109 -16.47 -0.46 -13.66
C ARG A 109 -16.01 0.72 -14.51
N LEU A 110 -15.26 1.67 -13.95
CA LEU A 110 -14.74 2.83 -14.68
C LEU A 110 -13.70 2.41 -15.73
N ILE A 111 -12.79 1.51 -15.36
CA ILE A 111 -11.78 0.91 -16.25
C ILE A 111 -12.47 0.18 -17.40
N ARG A 112 -13.44 -0.68 -17.10
CA ARG A 112 -14.21 -1.43 -18.10
C ARG A 112 -14.93 -0.51 -19.08
N ARG A 113 -15.68 0.48 -18.57
CA ARG A 113 -16.40 1.45 -19.42
C ARG A 113 -15.48 2.28 -20.30
N SER A 114 -14.26 2.54 -19.83
CA SER A 114 -13.26 3.31 -20.57
C SER A 114 -12.46 2.46 -21.56
N GLY A 115 -12.68 1.13 -21.56
CA GLY A 115 -12.03 0.19 -22.46
C GLY A 115 -10.52 0.11 -22.26
N LEU A 116 -10.05 0.20 -21.01
CA LEU A 116 -8.63 0.20 -20.68
C LEU A 116 -8.14 -1.21 -20.36
N ASP A 117 -6.91 -1.49 -20.75
CA ASP A 117 -6.16 -2.66 -20.32
C ASP A 117 -5.50 -2.38 -18.96
N ILE A 118 -5.22 -3.43 -18.20
CA ILE A 118 -4.58 -3.31 -16.88
C ILE A 118 -3.55 -4.42 -16.65
N ALA A 119 -2.43 -4.05 -16.03
CA ALA A 119 -1.34 -4.94 -15.67
C ALA A 119 -0.96 -4.74 -14.20
N VAL A 120 -0.61 -5.82 -13.49
CA VAL A 120 0.01 -5.71 -12.16
C VAL A 120 1.49 -5.39 -12.35
N GLY A 121 1.94 -4.28 -11.78
CA GLY A 121 3.30 -3.77 -11.94
C GLY A 121 3.51 -2.48 -11.15
N LYS A 122 4.78 -2.13 -10.93
CA LYS A 122 5.23 -0.85 -10.37
C LYS A 122 5.86 0.00 -11.46
N THR A 123 5.95 1.30 -11.24
CA THR A 123 6.69 2.21 -12.10
C THR A 123 8.00 2.59 -11.43
N TRP A 124 9.12 2.31 -12.10
CA TRP A 124 10.40 2.92 -11.78
C TRP A 124 10.45 4.28 -12.44
N PHE A 125 10.46 5.36 -11.66
CA PHE A 125 10.48 6.72 -12.19
C PHE A 125 11.90 7.19 -12.48
N ASP A 126 12.07 7.81 -13.65
CA ASP A 126 13.31 8.47 -14.06
C ASP A 126 13.18 9.99 -13.88
N GLY A 127 14.13 10.57 -13.15
CA GLY A 127 14.13 12.00 -12.84
C GLY A 127 13.18 12.30 -11.68
N CYS A 128 12.05 12.96 -11.98
CA CYS A 128 11.09 13.37 -10.93
C CYS A 128 10.22 12.23 -10.45
N MET A 129 10.11 12.06 -9.13
CA MET A 129 9.07 11.22 -8.53
C MET A 129 7.75 12.00 -8.40
N PRO A 130 6.59 11.31 -8.41
CA PRO A 130 5.29 11.96 -8.22
C PRO A 130 5.13 12.72 -6.91
N ASP A 131 5.85 12.32 -5.87
CA ASP A 131 5.73 12.90 -4.53
C ASP A 131 6.75 14.04 -4.28
N ASP A 132 7.64 14.31 -5.25
CA ASP A 132 8.60 15.40 -5.18
C ASP A 132 7.90 16.75 -5.41
N LYS A 133 7.96 17.65 -4.43
CA LYS A 133 7.27 18.95 -4.49
C LYS A 133 7.94 19.95 -5.43
N ASP A 134 9.27 19.93 -5.49
CA ASP A 134 10.08 20.95 -6.17
C ASP A 134 10.99 20.36 -7.25
N CYS A 135 10.59 19.25 -7.87
CA CYS A 135 11.40 18.66 -8.93
C CYS A 135 11.36 19.48 -10.23
N THR A 136 12.54 19.75 -10.79
CA THR A 136 12.72 20.51 -12.03
C THR A 136 13.23 19.68 -13.19
N ALA A 137 13.66 18.43 -12.96
CA ALA A 137 14.31 17.59 -13.96
C ALA A 137 13.44 17.29 -15.20
N ASN A 138 12.11 17.31 -15.05
CA ASN A 138 11.17 17.09 -16.17
C ASN A 138 10.61 18.38 -16.79
N LYS A 139 11.04 19.58 -16.33
CA LYS A 139 10.54 20.85 -16.88
C LYS A 139 10.96 21.02 -18.34
N GLY A 140 10.01 21.37 -19.20
CA GLY A 140 10.24 21.58 -20.63
C GLY A 140 10.30 20.30 -21.47
N ARG A 141 10.07 19.13 -20.86
CA ARG A 141 9.97 17.85 -21.57
C ARG A 141 8.54 17.60 -22.07
N ASP A 142 8.41 16.63 -22.96
CA ASP A 142 7.16 16.23 -23.62
C ASP A 142 6.20 15.41 -22.73
N ALA A 143 6.67 14.92 -21.58
CA ALA A 143 5.86 14.25 -20.57
C ALA A 143 6.21 14.73 -19.15
N GLY A 144 5.23 14.66 -18.24
CA GLY A 144 5.42 15.04 -16.84
C GLY A 144 6.25 14.04 -16.03
N TYR A 145 6.18 12.76 -16.38
CA TYR A 145 6.93 11.68 -15.74
C TYR A 145 7.47 10.72 -16.79
N PHE A 146 8.69 10.25 -16.52
CA PHE A 146 9.37 9.24 -17.32
C PHE A 146 9.68 8.03 -16.46
N GLY A 147 9.91 6.88 -17.07
CA GLY A 147 10.26 5.67 -16.34
C GLY A 147 10.07 4.38 -17.12
N GLU A 148 10.04 3.28 -16.38
CA GLU A 148 9.81 1.94 -16.90
C GLU A 148 8.88 1.14 -15.96
N PRO A 149 7.92 0.37 -16.50
CA PRO A 149 7.11 -0.53 -15.68
C PRO A 149 7.89 -1.82 -15.38
N TYR A 150 7.80 -2.31 -14.14
CA TYR A 150 8.41 -3.57 -13.75
C TYR A 150 7.46 -4.42 -12.89
N ALA A 151 7.57 -5.75 -13.02
CA ALA A 151 6.70 -6.69 -12.32
C ALA A 151 7.22 -7.12 -10.95
N SER A 152 8.54 -7.08 -10.74
CA SER A 152 9.18 -7.68 -9.56
C SER A 152 8.67 -7.08 -8.24
N GLY A 153 8.01 -7.92 -7.44
CA GLY A 153 7.45 -7.53 -6.15
C GLY A 153 6.29 -6.54 -6.25
N ALA A 154 5.68 -6.39 -7.43
CA ALA A 154 4.42 -5.67 -7.59
C ALA A 154 3.27 -6.52 -7.06
N ILE A 155 2.29 -5.88 -6.44
CA ILE A 155 1.16 -6.55 -5.80
C ILE A 155 -0.18 -5.97 -6.24
N CYS A 156 -1.19 -6.82 -6.28
CA CYS A 156 -2.58 -6.42 -6.34
C CYS A 156 -3.35 -7.33 -5.39
N ASN A 157 -3.49 -6.88 -4.14
CA ASN A 157 -4.04 -7.67 -3.05
C ASN A 157 -5.41 -7.16 -2.59
N SER A 158 -6.15 -8.03 -1.88
CA SER A 158 -7.38 -7.65 -1.18
C SER A 158 -8.48 -7.12 -2.12
N ALA A 159 -8.82 -5.83 -2.02
CA ALA A 159 -9.78 -5.18 -2.89
C ALA A 159 -9.23 -4.88 -4.30
N CYS A 160 -7.91 -4.79 -4.49
CA CYS A 160 -7.31 -4.48 -5.79
C CYS A 160 -7.76 -5.42 -6.93
N PRO A 161 -7.83 -6.76 -6.74
CA PRO A 161 -8.39 -7.68 -7.73
C PRO A 161 -9.76 -7.29 -8.30
N LEU A 162 -10.60 -6.57 -7.54
CA LEU A 162 -11.90 -6.08 -8.02
C LEU A 162 -11.76 -4.94 -9.04
N MET A 163 -10.78 -4.06 -8.83
CA MET A 163 -10.38 -3.05 -9.82
C MET A 163 -9.74 -3.72 -11.05
N PHE A 164 -8.79 -4.64 -10.82
CA PHE A 164 -8.06 -5.37 -11.85
C PHE A 164 -8.99 -6.17 -12.78
N ALA A 165 -10.02 -6.80 -12.24
CA ALA A 165 -11.03 -7.53 -13.02
C ALA A 165 -11.76 -6.66 -14.05
N GLY A 166 -11.77 -5.32 -13.87
CA GLY A 166 -12.38 -4.37 -14.79
C GLY A 166 -11.66 -4.22 -16.14
N GLY A 167 -10.37 -4.56 -16.23
CA GLY A 167 -9.58 -4.42 -17.46
C GLY A 167 -10.15 -5.22 -18.63
N VAL A 168 -10.00 -4.70 -19.85
CA VAL A 168 -10.35 -5.43 -21.08
C VAL A 168 -9.38 -6.59 -21.27
N ARG A 169 -8.08 -6.30 -21.29
CA ARG A 169 -7.01 -7.28 -21.06
C ARG A 169 -6.43 -7.10 -19.67
N ARG A 170 -5.99 -8.22 -19.10
CA ARG A 170 -5.50 -8.34 -17.72
C ARG A 170 -4.19 -9.10 -17.77
N VAL A 171 -3.11 -8.46 -17.35
CA VAL A 171 -1.76 -9.04 -17.38
C VAL A 171 -1.20 -9.06 -15.97
N VAL A 172 -0.56 -10.17 -15.61
CA VAL A 172 0.21 -10.29 -14.37
C VAL A 172 1.58 -10.80 -14.79
N GLY A 173 2.64 -10.06 -14.48
CA GLY A 173 3.99 -10.50 -14.78
C GLY A 173 4.42 -11.66 -13.88
N GLU A 174 5.38 -12.46 -14.33
CA GLU A 174 5.90 -13.65 -13.62
C GLU A 174 6.24 -13.39 -12.15
N TRP A 175 6.78 -12.19 -11.86
CA TRP A 175 7.25 -11.81 -10.52
C TRP A 175 6.30 -10.87 -9.76
N ALA A 176 5.08 -10.70 -10.27
CA ALA A 176 4.01 -9.93 -9.65
C ALA A 176 3.00 -10.84 -8.94
N TYR A 177 2.38 -10.33 -7.89
CA TYR A 177 1.45 -11.10 -7.06
C TYR A 177 0.03 -10.55 -7.19
N LEU A 178 -0.93 -11.42 -7.53
CA LEU A 178 -2.36 -11.13 -7.49
C LEU A 178 -2.99 -11.97 -6.38
N GLY A 179 -3.38 -11.33 -5.27
CA GLY A 179 -3.83 -12.00 -4.06
C GLY A 179 -5.29 -11.71 -3.71
N VAL A 180 -6.08 -12.76 -3.49
CA VAL A 180 -7.47 -12.65 -3.00
C VAL A 180 -7.58 -13.13 -1.55
N HIS A 181 -8.53 -12.56 -0.82
CA HIS A 181 -8.97 -13.05 0.49
C HIS A 181 -10.45 -12.68 0.71
N GLN A 182 -11.08 -13.20 1.77
CA GLN A 182 -12.49 -12.90 2.04
C GLN A 182 -12.72 -11.41 2.31
N ILE A 183 -13.87 -10.87 1.86
CA ILE A 183 -14.30 -9.52 2.25
C ILE A 183 -14.79 -9.59 3.69
N THR A 184 -14.13 -8.87 4.60
CA THR A 184 -14.52 -8.78 6.01
C THR A 184 -14.95 -7.36 6.34
N THR A 185 -16.12 -7.22 6.95
CA THR A 185 -16.59 -5.94 7.52
C THR A 185 -16.65 -6.06 9.04
N THR A 186 -15.91 -5.20 9.74
CA THR A 186 -15.93 -5.16 11.21
C THR A 186 -16.99 -4.16 11.67
N TYR A 187 -17.95 -4.64 12.46
CA TYR A 187 -18.96 -3.80 13.10
C TYR A 187 -18.64 -3.65 14.59
N ILE A 188 -18.47 -2.41 15.06
CA ILE A 188 -18.32 -2.11 16.49
C ILE A 188 -19.70 -1.70 17.00
N ARG A 189 -20.26 -2.49 17.91
CA ARG A 189 -21.53 -2.18 18.59
C ARG A 189 -21.23 -1.61 19.98
N THR A 190 -21.45 -0.32 20.16
CA THR A 190 -21.28 0.34 21.46
C THR A 190 -22.64 0.52 22.13
N LYS A 191 -22.78 0.08 23.39
CA LYS A 191 -23.96 0.37 24.22
C LYS A 191 -23.64 1.59 25.08
N LEU A 192 -24.24 2.73 24.77
CA LEU A 192 -24.14 3.95 25.58
C LEU A 192 -25.11 3.81 26.77
N LEU A 193 -24.57 3.73 27.99
CA LEU A 193 -25.35 3.86 29.22
C LEU A 193 -25.22 5.31 29.70
N TYR A 194 -26.32 6.03 29.70
CA TYR A 194 -26.41 7.35 30.33
C TYR A 194 -26.71 7.16 31.82
N ARG A 195 -26.06 7.95 32.68
CA ARG A 195 -26.22 7.94 34.14
C ARG A 195 -27.12 9.08 34.58
#